data_AF-A0A9E4IXH6-F1
#
_entry.id   AF-A0A9E4IXH6-F1
#
_cell.length_a   1.000
_cell.length_b   1.000
_cell.length_c   1.000
_cell.angle_alpha   90.00
_cell.angle_beta   90.00
_cell.angle_gamma   90.00
#
_symmetry.space_group_name_H-M   'P 1'
#
loop_
_entity.id
_entity.type
_entity.pdbx_description
1 polymer ?
#
loop_
_entity_poly.entity_id
_entity_poly.type
_entity_poly.pdbx_seq_one_letter_code
_entity_poly.pdbx_strand_id
1 'polypeptide(L)'
;MRLSKLAPILAAAVFLAAFTTIAATPIAASEHEEPVGNLAELMRAILFPNSNFLFDVQMTDPGSPPDPAEEGDGTVSSLFSGIYTGWQVPQQAALALAEVESLIMNPDRMCQNGTPAPVGNEDYQKYAKQLTEVAKKIYAAAHEEDRDTVSDLTNALAGACEDCHAIYRRYPESSRCK
;
A
#
# COMPACT_ATOMS: atom_id res chain seq x y z
N MET A 1 -87.58 -17.73 30.96
CA MET A 1 -86.96 -17.72 32.31
C MET A 1 -85.44 -17.78 32.10
N ARG A 2 -84.67 -16.81 32.59
CA ARG A 2 -83.96 -16.78 33.90
C ARG A 2 -82.99 -17.97 34.10
N LEU A 3 -81.76 -17.83 34.59
CA LEU A 3 -80.80 -16.70 34.72
C LEU A 3 -79.44 -17.29 35.23
N SER A 4 -78.38 -16.47 35.34
CA SER A 4 -77.12 -16.75 36.07
C SER A 4 -76.14 -17.74 35.38
N LYS A 5 -75.03 -17.29 34.78
CA LYS A 5 -73.78 -16.79 35.39
C LYS A 5 -73.06 -17.83 36.28
N LEU A 6 -71.86 -18.26 35.86
CA LEU A 6 -70.55 -18.05 36.53
C LEU A 6 -69.44 -18.92 35.87
N ALA A 7 -68.48 -18.25 35.22
CA ALA A 7 -67.07 -18.71 35.10
C ALA A 7 -66.28 -18.07 36.28
N PRO A 8 -64.99 -18.34 36.58
CA PRO A 8 -63.85 -18.74 35.71
C PRO A 8 -63.22 -20.10 36.18
N ILE A 9 -61.94 -20.51 36.02
CA ILE A 9 -60.64 -19.88 35.65
C ILE A 9 -59.65 -20.92 35.04
N LEU A 10 -58.51 -20.41 34.53
CA LEU A 10 -57.25 -21.10 34.17
C LEU A 10 -57.25 -22.04 32.93
N ALA A 11 -56.29 -21.98 32.01
CA ALA A 11 -55.12 -21.10 31.89
C ALA A 11 -54.81 -20.77 30.42
N ALA A 12 -54.57 -19.48 30.12
CA ALA A 12 -54.04 -19.05 28.83
C ALA A 12 -52.51 -18.98 28.91
N ALA A 13 -51.81 -19.79 28.11
CA ALA A 13 -50.36 -19.74 28.03
C ALA A 13 -49.91 -18.50 27.23
N VAL A 14 -49.49 -17.45 27.94
CA VAL A 14 -48.85 -16.28 27.33
C VAL A 14 -47.40 -16.63 27.02
N PHE A 15 -47.13 -17.02 25.77
CA PHE A 15 -45.77 -17.08 25.26
C PHE A 15 -45.23 -15.66 25.07
N LEU A 16 -44.47 -15.19 26.05
CA LEU A 16 -43.80 -13.90 26.00
C LEU A 16 -42.56 -14.00 25.08
N ALA A 17 -42.72 -13.60 23.82
CA ALA A 17 -41.63 -13.56 22.85
C ALA A 17 -40.65 -12.43 23.21
N ALA A 18 -39.58 -12.78 23.95
CA ALA A 18 -38.49 -11.87 24.24
C ALA A 18 -37.66 -11.59 22.98
N PHE A 19 -37.99 -10.51 22.27
CA PHE A 19 -37.13 -9.97 21.22
C PHE A 19 -35.86 -9.39 21.86
N THR A 20 -34.80 -10.19 21.93
CA THR A 20 -33.47 -9.72 22.30
C THR A 20 -32.93 -8.84 21.17
N THR A 21 -33.04 -7.52 21.33
CA THR A 21 -32.35 -6.56 20.47
C THR A 21 -30.83 -6.72 20.67
N ILE A 22 -30.18 -7.41 19.74
CA ILE A 22 -28.72 -7.42 19.67
C ILE A 22 -28.30 -6.00 19.28
N ALA A 23 -27.86 -5.22 20.27
CA ALA A 23 -27.22 -3.94 20.01
C ALA A 23 -25.91 -4.21 19.26
N ALA A 24 -25.88 -3.92 17.96
CA ALA A 24 -24.65 -3.94 17.20
C ALA A 24 -23.73 -2.85 17.77
N THR A 25 -22.67 -3.27 18.47
CA THR A 25 -21.57 -2.38 18.82
C THR A 25 -21.04 -1.77 17.53
N PRO A 26 -20.88 -0.43 17.43
CA PRO A 26 -20.23 0.15 16.27
C PRO A 26 -18.84 -0.46 16.17
N ILE A 27 -18.54 -1.06 15.02
CA ILE A 27 -17.17 -1.42 14.67
C ILE A 27 -16.43 -0.08 14.65
N ALA A 28 -15.49 0.10 15.56
CA ALA A 28 -14.60 1.26 15.51
C ALA A 28 -13.97 1.26 14.11
N ALA A 29 -14.11 2.38 13.39
CA ALA A 29 -13.37 2.55 12.16
C ALA A 29 -11.89 2.31 12.48
N SER A 30 -11.19 1.58 11.61
CA SER A 30 -9.75 1.42 11.75
C SER A 30 -9.15 2.83 11.84
N GLU A 31 -8.59 3.19 12.98
CA GLU A 31 -7.81 4.42 13.10
C GLU A 31 -6.58 4.21 12.22
N HIS A 32 -6.60 4.82 11.03
CA HIS A 32 -5.45 4.84 10.14
C HIS A 32 -4.46 5.86 10.72
N GLU A 33 -3.18 5.50 10.81
CA GLU A 33 -2.12 6.41 11.25
C GLU A 33 -2.11 7.68 10.39
N GLU A 34 -2.03 8.86 11.00
CA GLU A 34 -2.01 10.13 10.25
C GLU A 34 -0.76 10.20 9.34
N PRO A 35 -0.90 10.52 8.04
CA PRO A 35 0.24 10.65 7.14
C PRO A 35 1.21 11.76 7.55
N VAL A 36 2.44 11.37 7.93
CA VAL A 36 3.54 12.29 8.27
C VAL A 36 3.88 13.29 7.16
N GLY A 37 3.58 12.97 5.89
CA GLY A 37 3.86 13.83 4.73
C GLY A 37 2.95 13.54 3.54
N ASN A 38 2.99 14.41 2.52
CA ASN A 38 2.11 14.32 1.36
C ASN A 38 2.54 13.19 0.37
N LEU A 39 1.69 12.89 -0.61
CA LEU A 39 1.96 11.84 -1.60
C LEU A 39 3.28 12.04 -2.37
N ALA A 40 3.64 13.28 -2.71
CA ALA A 40 4.91 13.54 -3.42
C ALA A 40 6.14 13.36 -2.51
N GLU A 41 5.99 13.53 -1.19
CA GLU A 41 7.05 13.20 -0.23
C GLU A 41 7.21 11.69 -0.06
N LEU A 42 6.11 10.94 0.07
CA LEU A 42 6.11 9.47 0.05
C LEU A 42 6.79 8.92 -1.22
N MET A 43 6.47 9.52 -2.37
CA MET A 43 7.07 9.16 -3.67
C MET A 43 8.58 9.41 -3.71
N ARG A 44 9.09 10.50 -3.12
CA ARG A 44 10.54 10.78 -3.04
C ARG A 44 11.25 9.90 -2.00
N ALA A 45 10.60 9.62 -0.87
CA ALA A 45 11.20 8.91 0.26
C ALA A 45 11.28 7.40 0.04
N ILE A 46 10.23 6.80 -0.54
CA ILE A 46 10.15 5.33 -0.72
C ILE A 46 10.18 4.97 -2.20
N LEU A 47 9.23 5.44 -3.01
CA LEU A 47 9.03 4.85 -4.33
C LEU A 47 10.17 5.12 -5.30
N PHE A 48 10.66 6.36 -5.38
CA PHE A 48 11.70 6.76 -6.32
C PHE A 48 13.04 6.03 -6.11
N PRO A 49 13.68 6.05 -4.91
CA PRO A 49 14.96 5.35 -4.71
C PRO A 49 14.83 3.84 -4.91
N ASN A 50 13.77 3.22 -4.38
CA ASN A 50 13.59 1.78 -4.51
C ASN A 50 13.27 1.34 -5.95
N SER A 51 12.52 2.13 -6.72
CA SER A 51 12.29 1.82 -8.14
C SER A 51 13.60 1.86 -8.94
N ASN A 52 14.48 2.83 -8.66
CA ASN A 52 15.77 2.93 -9.35
C ASN A 52 16.64 1.68 -9.12
N PHE A 53 16.76 1.21 -7.88
CA PHE A 53 17.49 -0.04 -7.57
C PHE A 53 16.95 -1.28 -8.33
N LEU A 54 15.66 -1.31 -8.66
CA LEU A 54 15.09 -2.38 -9.49
C LEU A 54 15.38 -2.18 -10.97
N PHE A 55 15.32 -0.93 -11.47
CA PHE A 55 15.69 -0.60 -12.85
C PHE A 55 17.18 -0.85 -13.14
N ASP A 56 18.06 -0.66 -12.15
CA ASP A 56 19.51 -0.88 -12.27
C ASP A 56 19.86 -2.34 -12.61
N VAL A 57 19.02 -3.32 -12.26
CA VAL A 57 19.23 -4.76 -12.55
C VAL A 57 19.31 -5.07 -14.06
N GLN A 58 18.70 -4.23 -14.89
CA GLN A 58 18.83 -4.30 -16.36
C GLN A 58 20.29 -4.08 -16.80
N MET A 59 21.02 -3.19 -16.11
CA MET A 59 22.35 -2.71 -16.48
C MET A 59 23.47 -3.39 -15.68
N THR A 60 23.20 -3.70 -14.41
CA THR A 60 24.16 -4.22 -13.43
C THR A 60 23.65 -5.55 -12.89
N ASP A 61 24.50 -6.58 -12.88
CA ASP A 61 24.17 -7.87 -12.31
C ASP A 61 24.37 -7.87 -10.78
N PRO A 62 23.31 -8.06 -9.96
CA PRO A 62 23.45 -8.10 -8.50
C PRO A 62 24.25 -9.32 -7.99
N GLY A 63 24.48 -10.33 -8.82
CA GLY A 63 25.39 -11.44 -8.51
C GLY A 63 26.87 -11.13 -8.74
N SER A 64 27.21 -10.00 -9.38
CA SER A 64 28.59 -9.58 -9.58
C SER A 64 29.23 -9.11 -8.26
N PRO A 65 30.56 -9.27 -8.07
CA PRO A 65 31.26 -8.69 -6.94
C PRO A 65 31.01 -7.18 -6.89
N PRO A 66 30.72 -6.60 -5.70
CA PRO A 66 30.56 -5.16 -5.58
C PRO A 66 31.87 -4.45 -5.95
N ASP A 67 31.74 -3.26 -6.53
CA ASP A 67 32.89 -2.38 -6.73
C ASP A 67 33.60 -2.12 -5.39
N PRO A 68 34.94 -1.92 -5.40
CA PRO A 68 35.65 -1.49 -4.20
C PRO A 68 34.97 -0.25 -3.61
N ALA A 69 34.75 -0.23 -2.30
CA ALA A 69 34.17 0.93 -1.65
C ALA A 69 35.03 2.18 -1.93
N GLU A 70 34.46 3.15 -2.65
CA GLU A 70 35.03 4.48 -2.84
C GLU A 70 35.42 5.07 -1.48
N GLU A 71 36.53 5.82 -1.43
CA GLU A 71 36.92 6.53 -0.20
C GLU A 71 35.84 7.59 0.13
N GLY A 72 34.96 7.25 1.07
CA GLY A 72 33.90 8.12 1.51
C GLY A 72 34.42 9.43 2.10
N ASP A 73 33.62 10.49 1.97
CA ASP A 73 33.88 11.85 2.49
C ASP A 73 33.95 11.96 4.04
N GLY A 74 33.99 10.82 4.74
CA GLY A 74 33.97 10.72 6.20
C GLY A 74 32.59 10.90 6.84
N THR A 75 31.53 11.12 6.05
CA THR A 75 30.16 11.16 6.59
C THR A 75 29.63 9.76 6.90
N VAL A 76 28.69 9.68 7.84
CA VAL A 76 28.04 8.42 8.22
C VAL A 76 27.35 7.75 7.02
N SER A 77 26.79 8.55 6.10
CA SER A 77 26.14 8.04 4.90
C SER A 77 27.11 7.42 3.89
N SER A 78 28.31 7.99 3.71
CA SER A 78 29.32 7.42 2.81
C SER A 78 30.02 6.20 3.43
N LEU A 79 30.22 6.18 4.75
CA LEU A 79 30.75 5.03 5.47
C LEU A 79 29.86 3.77 5.41
N PHE A 80 28.55 3.94 5.20
CA PHE A 80 27.57 2.85 5.25
C PHE A 80 26.78 2.62 3.94
N SER A 81 27.12 3.35 2.86
CA SER A 81 26.46 3.24 1.54
C SER A 81 26.51 1.83 0.95
N GLY A 82 27.58 1.07 1.25
CA GLY A 82 27.82 -0.30 0.80
C GLY A 82 27.63 -1.40 1.85
N ILE A 83 26.84 -1.19 2.92
CA ILE A 83 26.54 -2.28 3.87
C ILE A 83 25.67 -3.37 3.23
N TYR A 84 24.64 -2.98 2.49
CA TYR A 84 23.76 -3.89 1.77
C TYR A 84 24.20 -3.93 0.31
N THR A 85 24.54 -5.12 -0.19
CA THR A 85 25.15 -5.30 -1.52
C THR A 85 24.57 -6.50 -2.25
N GLY A 86 24.83 -6.55 -3.56
CA GLY A 86 24.34 -7.59 -4.44
C GLY A 86 22.83 -7.77 -4.36
N TRP A 87 22.36 -9.01 -4.36
CA TRP A 87 20.93 -9.37 -4.34
C TRP A 87 20.10 -8.77 -3.20
N GLN A 88 20.71 -8.42 -2.06
CA GLN A 88 19.99 -7.74 -0.98
C GLN A 88 19.37 -6.41 -1.42
N VAL A 89 19.99 -5.71 -2.38
CA VAL A 89 19.56 -4.40 -2.89
C VAL A 89 18.22 -4.49 -3.65
N PRO A 90 18.05 -5.31 -4.70
CA PRO A 90 16.74 -5.47 -5.33
C PRO A 90 15.73 -6.19 -4.43
N GLN A 91 16.14 -7.11 -3.55
CA GLN A 91 15.24 -7.78 -2.59
C GLN A 91 14.56 -6.78 -1.65
N GLN A 92 15.32 -5.90 -0.98
CA GLN A 92 14.77 -4.91 -0.05
C GLN A 92 14.01 -3.80 -0.79
N ALA A 93 14.45 -3.42 -2.00
CA ALA A 93 13.76 -2.44 -2.81
C ALA A 93 12.38 -2.93 -3.28
N ALA A 94 12.29 -4.19 -3.71
CA ALA A 94 11.02 -4.82 -4.08
C ALA A 94 10.09 -4.97 -2.87
N LEU A 95 10.61 -5.31 -1.69
CA LEU A 95 9.84 -5.35 -0.44
C LEU A 95 9.22 -3.98 -0.12
N ALA A 96 10.02 -2.91 -0.16
CA ALA A 96 9.56 -1.56 0.12
C ALA A 96 8.44 -1.10 -0.84
N LEU A 97 8.47 -1.52 -2.10
CA LEU A 97 7.39 -1.26 -3.06
C LEU A 97 6.19 -2.21 -2.88
N ALA A 98 6.40 -3.45 -2.44
CA ALA A 98 5.32 -4.43 -2.24
C ALA A 98 4.36 -4.07 -1.10
N GLU A 99 4.82 -3.28 -0.12
CA GLU A 99 4.06 -2.88 1.07
C GLU A 99 3.45 -1.47 0.98
N VAL A 100 3.81 -0.67 -0.04
CA VAL A 100 3.51 0.77 -0.09
C VAL A 100 2.03 1.12 -0.36
N GLU A 101 1.19 0.15 -0.70
CA GLU A 101 -0.23 0.36 -1.04
C GLU A 101 -1.00 1.04 0.10
N SER A 102 -0.85 0.55 1.33
CA SER A 102 -1.52 1.11 2.51
C SER A 102 -1.08 2.53 2.82
N LEU A 103 0.17 2.87 2.50
CA LEU A 103 0.69 4.23 2.63
C LEU A 103 0.08 5.14 1.57
N ILE A 104 0.06 4.73 0.30
CA ILE A 104 -0.56 5.48 -0.81
C ILE A 104 -2.05 5.69 -0.58
N MET A 105 -2.76 4.64 -0.16
CA MET A 105 -4.21 4.59 -0.01
C MET A 105 -4.73 5.13 1.33
N ASN A 106 -3.88 5.75 2.15
CA ASN A 106 -4.29 6.34 3.42
C ASN A 106 -5.29 7.51 3.18
N PRO A 107 -6.47 7.50 3.84
CA PRO A 107 -7.56 8.43 3.52
C PRO A 107 -7.25 9.89 3.84
N ASP A 108 -6.38 10.17 4.80
CA ASP A 108 -6.01 11.52 5.23
C ASP A 108 -4.80 12.07 4.45
N ARG A 109 -4.27 11.30 3.49
CA ARG A 109 -3.09 11.71 2.73
C ARG A 109 -3.42 12.88 1.81
N MET A 110 -2.68 13.97 1.97
CA MET A 110 -2.73 15.11 1.06
C MET A 110 -1.79 14.92 -0.13
N CYS A 111 -2.06 15.65 -1.20
CA CYS A 111 -1.20 15.80 -2.36
C CYS A 111 -0.41 17.11 -2.34
N GLN A 112 0.58 17.24 -3.22
CA GLN A 112 1.51 18.38 -3.23
C GLN A 112 0.80 19.74 -3.49
N ASN A 113 -0.34 19.73 -4.18
CA ASN A 113 -1.20 20.89 -4.41
C ASN A 113 -2.09 21.26 -3.20
N GLY A 114 -2.07 20.48 -2.11
CA GLY A 114 -2.89 20.69 -0.92
C GLY A 114 -4.30 20.10 -0.98
N THR A 115 -4.67 19.37 -2.04
CA THR A 115 -5.95 18.61 -2.06
C THR A 115 -5.76 17.23 -1.43
N PRO A 116 -6.83 16.57 -0.95
CA PRO A 116 -6.78 15.16 -0.58
C PRO A 116 -6.29 14.28 -1.75
N ALA A 117 -5.63 13.17 -1.44
CA ALA A 117 -5.31 12.14 -2.40
C ALA A 117 -6.60 11.47 -2.92
N PRO A 118 -6.64 11.07 -4.20
CA PRO A 118 -7.85 10.54 -4.84
C PRO A 118 -8.12 9.07 -4.47
N VAL A 119 -8.03 8.74 -3.18
CA VAL A 119 -8.22 7.37 -2.65
C VAL A 119 -9.60 6.78 -2.94
N GLY A 120 -10.60 7.62 -3.20
CA GLY A 120 -11.95 7.21 -3.60
C GLY A 120 -12.09 6.87 -5.09
N ASN A 121 -11.08 7.13 -5.92
CA ASN A 121 -11.15 6.87 -7.35
C ASN A 121 -10.75 5.41 -7.64
N GLU A 122 -11.60 4.69 -8.39
CA GLU A 122 -11.40 3.27 -8.73
C GLU A 122 -10.10 3.02 -9.50
N ASP A 123 -9.70 3.96 -10.37
CA ASP A 123 -8.46 3.86 -11.14
C ASP A 123 -7.23 4.03 -10.25
N TYR A 124 -7.23 5.01 -9.33
CA TYR A 124 -6.17 5.22 -8.35
C TYR A 124 -5.97 3.99 -7.44
N GLN A 125 -7.06 3.42 -6.92
CA GLN A 125 -7.06 2.16 -6.17
C GLN A 125 -6.44 1.02 -7.00
N LYS A 126 -6.88 0.87 -8.24
CA LYS A 126 -6.35 -0.13 -9.17
C LYS A 126 -4.84 0.04 -9.40
N TYR A 127 -4.37 1.26 -9.65
CA TYR A 127 -2.95 1.50 -9.95
C TYR A 127 -2.05 1.33 -8.73
N ALA A 128 -2.49 1.78 -7.55
CA ALA A 128 -1.79 1.54 -6.29
C ALA A 128 -1.61 0.03 -6.02
N LYS A 129 -2.66 -0.76 -6.24
CA LYS A 129 -2.60 -2.22 -6.15
C LYS A 129 -1.75 -2.85 -7.26
N GLN A 130 -1.84 -2.36 -8.49
CA GLN A 130 -1.07 -2.90 -9.63
C GLN A 130 0.44 -2.76 -9.40
N LEU A 131 0.89 -1.64 -8.83
CA LEU A 131 2.27 -1.43 -8.41
C LEU A 131 2.73 -2.51 -7.41
N THR A 132 1.96 -2.75 -6.34
CA THR A 132 2.38 -3.68 -5.29
C THR A 132 2.32 -5.14 -5.75
N GLU A 133 1.37 -5.51 -6.62
CA GLU A 133 1.35 -6.85 -7.24
C GLU A 133 2.50 -7.09 -8.22
N VAL A 134 3.02 -6.07 -8.89
CA VAL A 134 4.26 -6.20 -9.68
C VAL A 134 5.47 -6.30 -8.76
N ALA A 135 5.56 -5.44 -7.73
CA ALA A 135 6.66 -5.48 -6.77
C ALA A 135 6.77 -6.82 -6.03
N LYS A 136 5.66 -7.47 -5.67
CA LYS A 136 5.64 -8.83 -5.08
C LYS A 136 6.25 -9.89 -6.01
N LYS A 137 6.05 -9.77 -7.34
CA LYS A 137 6.66 -10.68 -8.32
C LYS A 137 8.16 -10.46 -8.44
N ILE A 138 8.58 -9.18 -8.45
CA ILE A 138 10.01 -8.81 -8.46
C ILE A 138 10.68 -9.31 -7.18
N TYR A 139 10.03 -9.15 -6.02
CA TYR A 139 10.52 -9.63 -4.73
C TYR A 139 10.76 -11.15 -4.73
N ALA A 140 9.84 -11.94 -5.31
CA ALA A 140 10.00 -13.38 -5.46
C ALA A 140 11.19 -13.72 -6.39
N ALA A 141 11.24 -13.17 -7.60
CA ALA A 141 12.34 -13.42 -8.54
C ALA A 141 13.71 -12.98 -8.00
N ALA A 142 13.77 -11.87 -7.25
CA ALA A 142 15.00 -11.39 -6.60
C ALA A 142 15.44 -12.29 -5.42
N HIS A 143 14.54 -13.06 -4.80
CA HIS A 143 14.91 -14.10 -3.81
C HIS A 143 15.37 -15.41 -4.48
N GLU A 144 15.01 -15.63 -5.74
CA GLU A 144 15.51 -16.74 -6.57
C GLU A 144 16.81 -16.38 -7.32
N GLU A 145 17.30 -15.14 -7.16
CA GLU A 145 18.45 -14.58 -7.87
C GLU A 145 18.30 -14.61 -9.42
N ASP A 146 17.04 -14.61 -9.90
CA ASP A 146 16.72 -14.63 -11.33
C ASP A 146 16.75 -13.23 -11.93
N ARG A 147 17.95 -12.84 -12.41
CA ARG A 147 18.20 -11.54 -13.05
C ARG A 147 17.35 -11.32 -14.31
N ASP A 148 17.14 -12.34 -15.13
CA ASP A 148 16.41 -12.19 -16.40
C ASP A 148 14.93 -11.91 -16.10
N THR A 149 14.32 -12.67 -15.18
CA THR A 149 12.94 -12.43 -14.73
C THR A 149 12.79 -11.08 -14.01
N VAL A 150 13.73 -10.68 -13.14
CA VAL A 150 13.69 -9.34 -12.51
C VAL A 150 13.79 -8.24 -13.56
N SER A 151 14.72 -8.35 -14.51
CA SER A 151 14.92 -7.39 -15.61
C SER A 151 13.65 -7.24 -16.45
N ASP A 152 13.04 -8.35 -16.87
CA ASP A 152 11.80 -8.34 -17.65
C ASP A 152 10.62 -7.72 -16.88
N LEU A 153 10.50 -8.02 -15.59
CA LEU A 153 9.47 -7.45 -14.71
C LEU A 153 9.63 -5.94 -14.50
N THR A 154 10.82 -5.35 -14.72
CA THR A 154 10.97 -3.88 -14.65
C THR A 154 10.11 -3.16 -15.70
N ASN A 155 9.82 -3.77 -16.86
CA ASN A 155 8.88 -3.23 -17.84
C ASN A 155 7.45 -3.13 -17.29
N ALA A 156 7.01 -4.14 -16.53
CA ALA A 156 5.71 -4.12 -15.85
C ALA A 156 5.68 -3.08 -14.72
N LEU A 157 6.80 -2.88 -14.03
CA LEU A 157 6.95 -1.85 -12.99
C LEU A 157 6.86 -0.44 -13.58
N ALA A 158 7.58 -0.19 -14.68
CA ALA A 158 7.51 1.07 -15.42
C ALA A 158 6.07 1.36 -15.89
N GLY A 159 5.36 0.35 -16.42
CA GLY A 159 3.95 0.45 -16.78
C GLY A 159 3.05 0.83 -15.59
N ALA A 160 3.18 0.14 -14.45
CA ALA A 160 2.40 0.45 -13.24
C ALA A 160 2.67 1.86 -12.69
N CYS A 161 3.92 2.33 -12.77
CA CYS A 161 4.29 3.70 -12.44
C CYS A 161 3.65 4.72 -13.40
N GLU A 162 3.72 4.48 -14.72
CA GLU A 162 3.17 5.39 -15.72
C GLU A 162 1.64 5.45 -15.69
N ASP A 163 0.95 4.33 -15.50
CA ASP A 163 -0.52 4.27 -15.38
C ASP A 163 -1.05 5.28 -14.35
N CYS A 164 -0.40 5.39 -13.18
CA CYS A 164 -0.73 6.37 -12.16
C CYS A 164 -0.20 7.78 -12.50
N HIS A 165 1.07 7.90 -12.89
CA HIS A 165 1.72 9.19 -13.14
C HIS A 165 1.09 9.97 -14.30
N ALA A 166 0.70 9.28 -15.38
CA ALA A 166 0.05 9.82 -16.55
C ALA A 166 -1.24 10.57 -16.20
N ILE A 167 -1.91 10.21 -15.10
CA ILE A 167 -3.15 10.84 -14.63
C ILE A 167 -2.87 11.83 -13.48
N TYR A 168 -2.20 11.35 -12.44
CA TYR A 168 -2.12 11.99 -11.13
C TYR A 168 -0.78 12.69 -10.83
N ARG A 169 0.23 12.60 -11.70
CA ARG A 169 1.53 13.29 -11.53
C ARG A 169 1.87 14.21 -12.71
N ARG A 170 0.85 14.76 -13.37
CA ARG A 170 1.02 15.69 -14.50
C ARG A 170 1.75 16.98 -14.10
N TYR A 171 2.32 17.63 -15.10
CA TYR A 171 2.83 19.00 -15.01
C TYR A 171 1.75 20.01 -15.45
N PRO A 172 1.72 21.24 -14.89
CA PRO A 172 2.61 21.80 -13.87
C PRO A 172 2.45 21.11 -12.50
N GLU A 173 3.37 21.31 -11.55
CA GLU A 173 3.32 20.61 -10.25
C GLU A 173 2.04 20.90 -9.45
N SER A 174 1.42 22.07 -9.66
CA SER A 174 0.10 22.42 -9.12
C SER A 174 -1.05 21.52 -9.60
N SER A 175 -0.82 20.69 -10.62
CA SER A 175 -1.76 19.68 -11.13
C SER A 175 -1.46 18.24 -10.65
N ARG A 176 -0.55 18.07 -9.67
CA ARG A 176 -0.30 16.76 -9.04
C ARG A 176 -1.44 16.41 -8.09
N CYS A 177 -2.06 15.25 -8.33
CA CYS A 177 -3.39 14.82 -7.91
C CYS A 177 -4.57 15.61 -8.51
N LYS A 178 -4.27 16.45 -9.50
CA LYS A 178 -5.17 17.15 -10.43
C LYS A 178 -6.28 18.00 -9.81
#